data_AF-A0A6G9CMC9-F1
#
_entry.id   AF-A0A6G9CMC9-F1
#
_cell.length_a   1.000
_cell.length_b   1.000
_cell.length_c   1.000
_cell.angle_alpha   90.00
_cell.angle_beta   90.00
_cell.angle_gamma   90.00
#
_symmetry.space_group_name_H-M   'P 1'
#
loop_
_entity.id
_entity.type
_entity.pdbx_description
1 polymer ?
#
loop_
_entity_poly.entity_id
_entity_poly.type
_entity_poly.pdbx_seq_one_letter_code
_entity_poly.pdbx_strand_id
1 'polypeptide(L)'
;MTDDTDLIAQLRRMLAAAEAREDPVDAAWARYALARAEQTAAQMDAVEALLLALIPARERGALTALVVAEAMPRLTAAVDAAVAEAKAVADDMTGEADERG
;
A
#
# COMPACT_ATOMS: atom_id res chain seq x y z
N MET A 1 -0.70 -1.02 -2.07
CA MET A 1 -0.33 -0.65 -3.45
C MET A 1 0.04 0.83 -3.45
N THR A 2 1.14 1.15 -2.77
CA THR A 2 1.49 2.53 -2.39
C THR A 2 2.92 2.88 -2.81
N ASP A 3 3.76 1.87 -3.10
CA ASP A 3 5.19 2.07 -3.39
C ASP A 3 5.49 2.52 -4.83
N ASP A 4 4.76 2.02 -5.84
CA ASP A 4 5.04 2.38 -7.24
C ASP A 4 4.75 3.86 -7.56
N THR A 5 3.74 4.43 -6.89
CA THR A 5 3.42 5.86 -7.03
C THR A 5 4.52 6.72 -6.40
N ASP A 6 5.13 6.25 -5.30
CA ASP A 6 6.24 6.95 -4.66
C ASP A 6 7.52 6.87 -5.50
N LEU A 7 7.78 5.72 -6.14
CA LEU A 7 8.93 5.53 -7.03
C LEU A 7 8.87 6.43 -8.27
N ILE A 8 7.73 6.48 -8.98
CA ILE A 8 7.56 7.34 -10.18
C ILE A 8 7.73 8.82 -9.79
N ALA A 9 7.16 9.24 -8.66
CA ALA A 9 7.33 10.60 -8.16
C ALA A 9 8.80 10.91 -7.82
N GLN A 10 9.52 9.96 -7.23
CA GLN A 10 10.94 10.10 -6.92
C GLN A 10 11.79 10.20 -8.17
N LEU A 11 11.54 9.38 -9.19
CA LEU A 11 12.27 9.42 -10.47
C LEU A 11 12.03 10.73 -11.23
N ARG A 12 10.81 11.29 -11.18
CA ARG A 12 10.53 12.64 -11.73
C ARG A 12 11.33 13.73 -11.01
N ARG A 13 11.42 13.67 -9.68
CA ARG A 13 12.26 14.60 -8.90
C ARG A 13 13.74 14.46 -9.25
N MET A 14 14.23 13.23 -9.40
CA MET A 14 15.62 12.97 -9.80
C MET A 14 15.93 13.52 -11.20
N LEU A 15 15.02 13.33 -12.15
CA LEU A 15 15.17 13.89 -13.50
C LEU A 15 15.23 15.43 -13.46
N ALA A 16 14.29 16.07 -12.78
CA ALA A 16 14.28 17.53 -12.66
C ALA A 16 15.56 18.06 -11.98
N ALA A 17 16.06 17.35 -10.97
CA ALA A 17 17.31 17.69 -10.31
C ALA A 17 18.53 17.51 -11.22
N ALA A 18 18.57 16.43 -12.02
CA ALA A 18 19.66 16.19 -12.97
C ALA A 18 19.67 17.23 -14.11
N GLU A 19 18.50 17.60 -14.62
CA GLU A 19 18.33 18.66 -15.63
C GLU A 19 18.76 20.03 -15.09
N ALA A 20 18.38 20.35 -13.85
CA ALA A 20 18.79 21.60 -13.19
C ALA A 20 20.30 21.68 -12.92
N ARG A 21 20.98 20.54 -12.77
CA ARG A 21 22.45 20.46 -12.66
C ARG A 21 23.17 20.39 -14.00
N GLU A 22 22.42 20.38 -15.11
CA GLU A 22 22.96 20.16 -16.46
C GLU A 22 23.80 18.88 -16.57
N ASP A 23 23.45 17.83 -15.82
CA ASP A 23 24.14 16.53 -15.86
C ASP A 23 23.47 15.61 -16.89
N PRO A 24 24.05 15.44 -18.09
CA PRO A 24 23.41 14.70 -19.17
C PRO A 24 23.36 13.19 -18.89
N VAL A 25 24.27 12.65 -18.09
CA VAL A 25 24.35 11.21 -17.79
C VAL A 25 23.24 10.85 -16.80
N ASP A 26 23.15 11.59 -15.70
CA ASP A 26 22.10 11.41 -14.70
C ASP A 26 20.71 11.65 -15.30
N ALA A 27 20.56 12.67 -16.15
CA ALA A 27 19.29 12.95 -16.81
C ALA A 27 18.89 11.83 -17.79
N ALA A 28 19.83 11.28 -18.55
CA ALA A 28 19.57 10.15 -19.44
C ALA A 28 19.15 8.89 -18.65
N TRP A 29 19.85 8.59 -17.55
CA TRP A 29 19.50 7.47 -16.67
C TRP A 29 18.12 7.66 -16.03
N ALA A 30 17.83 8.84 -15.49
CA ALA A 30 16.55 9.13 -14.85
C ALA A 30 15.38 9.05 -15.84
N ARG A 31 15.55 9.52 -17.08
CA ARG A 31 14.53 9.35 -18.15
C ARG A 31 14.29 7.89 -18.47
N TYR A 32 15.35 7.10 -18.63
CA TYR A 32 15.22 5.67 -18.91
C TYR A 32 14.50 4.94 -17.77
N ALA A 33 14.93 5.18 -16.52
CA ALA A 33 14.35 4.55 -15.34
C ALA A 33 12.88 4.94 -15.16
N LEU A 34 12.53 6.22 -15.36
CA LEU A 34 11.15 6.70 -15.30
C LEU A 34 10.27 6.03 -16.35
N ALA A 35 10.71 6.02 -17.61
CA ALA A 35 9.96 5.38 -18.70
C ALA A 35 9.74 3.88 -18.44
N ARG A 36 10.74 3.19 -17.86
CA ARG A 36 10.61 1.78 -17.51
C ARG A 36 9.63 1.56 -16.36
N ALA A 37 9.66 2.41 -15.33
CA ALA A 37 8.73 2.33 -14.20
C ALA A 37 7.28 2.58 -14.65
N GLU A 38 7.05 3.60 -15.47
CA GLU A 38 5.72 3.91 -16.03
C GLU A 38 5.20 2.76 -16.92
N GLN A 39 6.07 2.14 -17.72
CA GLN A 39 5.71 0.96 -18.52
C GLN A 39 5.31 -0.23 -17.64
N THR A 40 6.07 -0.52 -16.58
CA THR A 40 5.76 -1.62 -15.66
C THR A 40 4.43 -1.39 -14.95
N ALA A 41 4.17 -0.17 -14.48
CA ALA A 41 2.90 0.18 -13.84
C ALA A 41 1.71 -0.05 -14.79
N ALA A 42 1.81 0.43 -16.03
CA ALA A 42 0.77 0.20 -17.04
C ALA A 42 0.56 -1.29 -17.37
N GLN A 43 1.62 -2.10 -17.34
CA GLN A 43 1.52 -3.55 -17.53
C GLN A 43 0.82 -4.23 -16.35
N MET A 44 1.09 -3.82 -15.11
CA MET A 44 0.40 -4.34 -13.93
C MET A 44 -1.09 -3.98 -13.94
N ASP A 45 -1.44 -2.74 -14.27
CA ASP A 45 -2.84 -2.31 -14.42
C ASP A 45 -3.56 -3.15 -15.50
N ALA A 46 -2.90 -3.42 -16.62
CA ALA A 46 -3.46 -4.25 -17.69
C ALA A 46 -3.64 -5.72 -17.24
N VAL A 47 -2.70 -6.27 -16.47
CA VAL A 47 -2.81 -7.61 -15.89
C VAL A 47 -3.96 -7.67 -14.89
N GLU A 48 -4.11 -6.68 -14.02
CA GLU A 48 -5.24 -6.58 -13.08
C GLU A 48 -6.57 -6.55 -13.84
N ALA A 49 -6.67 -5.72 -14.87
CA ALA A 49 -7.87 -5.65 -15.71
C ALA A 49 -8.18 -6.99 -16.41
N LEU A 50 -7.16 -7.69 -16.90
CA LEU A 50 -7.31 -9.02 -17.50
C LEU A 50 -7.79 -10.04 -16.48
N LEU A 51 -7.22 -10.05 -15.28
CA LEU A 51 -7.65 -10.93 -14.18
C LEU A 51 -9.11 -10.67 -13.80
N LEU A 52 -9.52 -9.40 -13.70
CA LEU A 52 -10.91 -9.01 -13.43
C LEU A 52 -11.87 -9.40 -14.57
N ALA A 53 -11.40 -9.37 -15.82
CA ALA A 53 -12.17 -9.79 -16.98
C ALA A 53 -12.31 -11.32 -17.09
N LEU A 54 -11.31 -12.07 -16.64
CA LEU A 54 -11.32 -13.54 -16.58
C LEU A 54 -12.26 -14.07 -15.48
N ILE A 55 -12.57 -13.27 -14.47
CA ILE A 55 -13.61 -13.60 -13.48
C ILE A 55 -14.99 -13.40 -14.14
N PRO A 56 -15.80 -14.46 -14.33
CA PRO A 56 -17.14 -14.32 -14.89
C PRO A 56 -17.95 -13.32 -14.06
N ALA A 57 -18.61 -12.36 -14.71
CA ALA A 57 -19.35 -11.29 -14.02
C ALA A 57 -20.35 -11.81 -12.96
N ARG A 58 -20.91 -13.00 -13.17
CA ARG A 58 -21.83 -13.72 -12.26
C ARG A 58 -21.18 -14.27 -10.98
N GLU A 59 -19.85 -14.40 -10.94
CA GLU A 59 -19.09 -14.97 -9.81
C GLU A 59 -18.46 -13.88 -8.92
N ARG A 60 -18.46 -12.62 -9.37
CA ARG A 60 -17.93 -11.48 -8.57
C ARG A 60 -18.64 -11.33 -7.22
N GLY A 61 -19.95 -11.59 -7.15
CA GLY A 61 -20.71 -11.56 -5.89
C GLY A 61 -20.48 -12.78 -4.98
N ALA A 62 -20.13 -13.94 -5.53
CA ALA A 62 -19.82 -15.15 -4.76
C ALA A 62 -18.40 -15.08 -4.15
N LEU A 63 -17.46 -14.45 -4.86
CA LEU A 63 -16.13 -14.12 -4.34
C LEU A 63 -16.20 -13.11 -3.18
N THR A 64 -17.12 -12.13 -3.21
CA THR A 64 -17.30 -11.23 -2.05
C THR A 64 -17.70 -11.99 -0.79
N ALA A 65 -18.60 -12.98 -0.90
CA ALA A 65 -19.03 -13.78 0.24
C ALA A 65 -17.91 -14.69 0.79
N LEU A 66 -17.10 -15.31 -0.09
CA LEU A 66 -15.96 -16.14 0.32
C LEU A 66 -14.81 -15.32 0.90
N VAL A 67 -14.47 -14.19 0.28
CA VAL A 67 -13.45 -13.25 0.78
C VAL A 67 -13.90 -12.62 2.10
N VAL A 68 -15.18 -12.25 2.25
CA VAL A 68 -15.74 -11.80 3.54
C VAL A 68 -15.67 -12.93 4.57
N ALA A 69 -16.05 -14.16 4.21
CA ALA A 69 -15.98 -15.29 5.14
C ALA A 69 -14.54 -15.60 5.59
N GLU A 70 -13.54 -15.38 4.75
CA GLU A 70 -12.12 -15.61 5.09
C GLU A 70 -11.45 -14.41 5.79
N ALA A 71 -11.84 -13.18 5.44
CA ALA A 71 -11.27 -11.95 6.00
C ALA A 71 -11.89 -11.56 7.33
N MET A 72 -13.17 -11.87 7.57
CA MET A 72 -13.86 -11.48 8.80
C MET A 72 -13.26 -12.07 10.07
N PRO A 73 -12.85 -13.36 10.12
CA PRO A 73 -12.16 -13.90 11.29
C PRO A 73 -10.84 -13.17 11.60
N ARG A 74 -10.10 -12.75 10.56
CA ARG A 74 -8.83 -12.03 10.71
C ARG A 74 -9.05 -10.60 11.22
N LEU A 75 -10.07 -9.93 10.71
CA LEU A 75 -10.48 -8.59 11.17
C LEU A 75 -10.99 -8.62 12.61
N THR A 76 -11.82 -9.61 12.97
CA THR A 76 -12.28 -9.80 14.36
C THR A 76 -11.10 -10.00 15.30
N ALA A 77 -10.15 -10.88 14.95
CA ALA A 77 -8.97 -11.12 15.77
C ALA A 77 -8.09 -9.87 15.95
N ALA A 78 -7.93 -9.06 14.90
CA ALA A 78 -7.17 -7.81 14.97
C ALA A 78 -7.86 -6.76 15.85
N VAL A 79 -9.19 -6.65 15.76
CA VAL A 79 -9.98 -5.75 16.62
C VAL A 79 -9.93 -6.20 18.07
N ASP A 80 -10.06 -7.49 18.36
CA ASP A 80 -9.98 -8.02 19.72
C ASP A 80 -8.60 -7.77 20.34
N ALA A 81 -7.52 -7.93 19.56
CA ALA A 81 -6.16 -7.62 20.00
C ALA A 81 -5.99 -6.12 20.31
N ALA A 82 -6.49 -5.24 19.43
CA ALA A 82 -6.44 -3.79 19.65
C ALA A 82 -7.25 -3.36 20.88
N VAL A 83 -8.41 -3.99 21.13
CA VAL A 83 -9.22 -3.75 22.33
C VAL A 83 -8.50 -4.22 23.60
N ALA A 84 -7.85 -5.39 23.55
CA ALA A 84 -7.07 -5.91 24.66
C ALA A 84 -5.86 -5.01 24.99
N GLU A 85 -5.15 -4.52 23.97
CA GLU A 85 -4.04 -3.59 24.13
C GLU A 85 -4.51 -2.25 24.69
N ALA A 86 -5.59 -1.68 24.15
CA ALA A 86 -6.16 -0.44 24.67
C ALA A 86 -6.60 -0.58 26.14
N LYS A 87 -7.14 -1.75 26.52
CA LYS A 87 -7.48 -2.03 27.91
C LYS A 87 -6.23 -2.14 28.80
N ALA A 88 -5.18 -2.81 28.34
CA ALA A 88 -3.93 -2.92 29.08
C ALA A 88 -3.30 -1.53 29.32
N VAL A 89 -3.29 -0.66 28.31
CA VAL A 89 -2.81 0.72 28.43
C VAL A 89 -3.68 1.52 29.39
N ALA A 90 -5.01 1.36 29.35
CA ALA A 90 -5.91 2.04 30.28
C ALA A 90 -5.70 1.56 31.73
N ASP A 91 -5.54 0.25 31.94
CA ASP A 91 -5.29 -0.36 33.25
C ASP A 91 -3.94 0.11 33.82
N ASP A 92 -2.89 0.19 32.99
CA ASP A 92 -1.55 0.71 33.34
C ASP A 92 -1.61 2.20 33.74
N MET A 93 -2.32 3.02 32.97
CA MET A 93 -2.53 4.43 33.30
C MET A 93 -3.32 4.65 34.59
N THR A 94 -4.28 3.78 34.91
CA THR A 94 -5.00 3.83 36.19
C THR A 94 -4.16 3.30 37.35
N GLY A 95 -3.26 2.33 37.12
CA GLY A 95 -2.32 1.83 38.12
C GLY A 95 -1.24 2.86 38.49
N GLU A 96 -0.67 3.56 37.51
CA GLU A 96 0.30 4.64 37.75
C GLU A 96 -0.31 5.87 38.46
N ALA A 97 -1.62 6.07 38.34
CA ALA A 97 -2.35 7.14 39.03
C ALA A 97 -2.56 6.84 40.53
N ASP A 98 -2.77 5.57 40.89
CA ASP A 98 -2.95 5.14 42.28
C ASP A 98 -1.61 5.02 43.05
N GLU A 99 -0.47 4.75 42.38
CA GLU A 99 0.86 4.70 43.02
C GLU A 99 1.48 6.09 43.29
N ARG A 100 0.95 7.17 42.71
CA ARG A 100 1.44 8.56 42.88
C ARG A 100 0.58 9.43 43.81
N GLY A 101 -0.50 8.90 44.38
CA GLY A 101 -1.34 9.55 45.39
C GLY A 101 -0.91 9.21 46.82
#